data_AF-A0A6N3KC46-F1
#
_entry.id   AF-A0A6N3KC46-F1
#
_cell.length_a   1.000
_cell.length_b   1.000
_cell.length_c   1.000
_cell.angle_alpha   90.00
_cell.angle_beta   90.00
_cell.angle_gamma   90.00
#
_symmetry.space_group_name_H-M   'P 1'
#
loop_
_entity.id
_entity.type
_entity.pdbx_description
1 polymer ?
#
loop_
_entity_poly.entity_id
_entity_poly.type
_entity_poly.pdbx_seq_one_letter_code
_entity_poly.pdbx_strand_id
1 'polypeptide(L)'
;MSHSVAGEPPSAGRRAAPLTTAAYSAVEWDLLTDLPGRVLVAAASPGPGRPPRGVAAGLAGLDAVAAGRAFDSDLVRAVVAAIYARHDGTTERDERLTDLVDLLAAARAAVRVLRRRADPADSAAYRQWVESVAARVCRAGQTAPSPADTRFLDRLGGALDLR
;
A
#
# COMPACT_ATOMS: atom_id res chain seq x y z
N MET A 1 -28.65 16.35 50.98
CA MET A 1 -29.57 16.23 49.84
C MET A 1 -28.71 16.00 48.60
N SER A 2 -28.51 14.73 48.28
CA SER A 2 -27.79 14.23 47.11
C SER A 2 -28.71 14.30 45.91
N HIS A 3 -28.25 14.79 44.75
CA HIS A 3 -28.71 14.29 43.44
C HIS A 3 -27.61 14.47 42.40
N SER A 4 -26.96 13.34 42.08
CA SER A 4 -26.27 13.08 40.81
C SER A 4 -27.29 13.00 39.69
N VAL A 5 -27.00 13.59 38.52
CA VAL A 5 -27.43 13.11 37.18
C VAL A 5 -26.37 13.59 36.18
N ALA A 6 -25.46 12.69 35.85
CA ALA A 6 -25.26 12.11 34.52
C ALA A 6 -24.21 12.85 33.69
N GLY A 7 -22.98 12.39 33.83
CA GLY A 7 -21.97 12.54 32.79
C GLY A 7 -22.45 11.77 31.56
N GLU A 8 -22.83 12.52 30.54
CA GLU A 8 -23.00 12.01 29.20
C GLU A 8 -21.66 11.41 28.74
N PRO A 9 -21.61 10.16 28.26
CA PRO A 9 -20.39 9.65 27.67
C PRO A 9 -20.09 10.49 26.42
N PRO A 10 -18.82 10.82 26.12
CA PRO A 10 -18.50 11.44 24.85
C PRO A 10 -18.97 10.46 23.77
N SER A 11 -19.97 10.87 23.00
CA SER A 11 -20.28 10.26 21.73
C SER A 11 -18.97 10.33 20.95
N ALA A 12 -18.21 9.23 20.94
CA ALA A 12 -17.06 9.08 20.09
C ALA A 12 -17.59 9.29 18.69
N GLY A 13 -17.41 10.52 18.19
CA GLY A 13 -17.92 10.94 16.90
C GLY A 13 -17.48 9.88 15.93
N ARG A 14 -18.44 9.15 15.39
CA ARG A 14 -18.22 8.21 14.29
C ARG A 14 -17.56 9.08 13.22
N ARG A 15 -16.22 9.06 13.17
CA ARG A 15 -15.46 9.79 12.16
C ARG A 15 -16.05 9.29 10.86
N ALA A 16 -16.82 10.15 10.19
CA ALA A 16 -17.33 9.83 8.89
C ALA A 16 -16.10 9.47 8.06
N ALA A 17 -16.02 8.20 7.66
CA ALA A 17 -14.88 7.74 6.90
C ALA A 17 -14.82 8.64 5.64
N PRO A 18 -13.64 9.15 5.24
CA PRO A 18 -13.52 10.01 4.07
C PRO A 18 -14.30 9.41 2.89
N LEU A 19 -14.98 10.22 2.08
CA LEU A 19 -15.87 9.73 1.01
C LEU A 19 -15.19 8.68 0.11
N THR A 20 -13.88 8.84 -0.12
CA THR A 20 -13.02 7.87 -0.81
C THR A 20 -13.01 6.48 -0.15
N THR A 21 -12.98 6.38 1.18
CA THR A 21 -13.01 5.10 1.92
C THR A 21 -14.40 4.46 1.98
N ALA A 22 -15.46 5.26 2.01
CA ALA A 22 -16.84 4.76 2.11
C ALA A 22 -17.30 3.96 0.88
N ALA A 23 -16.59 4.11 -0.25
CA ALA A 23 -16.85 3.38 -1.49
C ALA A 23 -16.39 1.92 -1.46
N TYR A 24 -15.63 1.50 -0.45
CA TYR A 24 -15.04 0.16 -0.35
C TYR A 24 -15.61 -0.63 0.84
N SER A 25 -15.80 -1.93 0.65
CA SER A 25 -15.96 -2.85 1.78
C SER A 25 -14.66 -2.96 2.58
N ALA A 26 -14.74 -3.43 3.83
CA ALA A 26 -13.56 -3.62 4.69
C ALA A 26 -12.48 -4.48 4.00
N VAL A 27 -12.86 -5.58 3.37
CA VAL A 27 -11.93 -6.48 2.66
C VAL A 27 -11.29 -5.82 1.44
N GLU A 28 -12.06 -5.05 0.67
CA GLU A 28 -11.54 -4.29 -0.47
C GLU A 28 -10.55 -3.21 0.00
N TRP A 29 -10.87 -2.52 1.10
CA TRP A 29 -10.00 -1.50 1.69
C TRP A 29 -8.71 -2.10 2.28
N ASP A 30 -8.81 -3.24 2.94
CA ASP A 30 -7.65 -3.98 3.46
C ASP A 30 -6.72 -4.42 2.33
N LEU A 31 -7.28 -4.89 1.22
CA LEU A 31 -6.50 -5.23 0.03
C LEU A 31 -5.71 -4.01 -0.51
N LEU A 32 -6.35 -2.83 -0.58
CA LEU A 32 -5.71 -1.62 -1.08
C LEU A 32 -4.65 -1.07 -0.11
N THR A 33 -4.86 -1.19 1.20
CA THR A 33 -3.92 -0.71 2.21
C THR A 33 -2.75 -1.67 2.46
N ASP A 34 -2.95 -2.97 2.24
CA ASP A 34 -1.89 -3.98 2.39
C ASP A 34 -0.92 -4.01 1.21
N LEU A 35 -1.42 -3.82 -0.01
CA LEU A 35 -0.67 -4.06 -1.24
C LEU A 35 0.65 -3.28 -1.31
N PRO A 36 0.73 -1.97 -1.00
CA PRO A 36 1.99 -1.22 -1.05
C PRO A 36 3.08 -1.82 -0.15
N GLY A 37 2.71 -2.27 1.06
CA GLY A 37 3.65 -2.90 1.97
C GLY A 37 4.09 -4.29 1.52
N ARG A 38 3.19 -5.10 0.95
CA ARG A 38 3.55 -6.40 0.34
C ARG A 38 4.50 -6.22 -0.85
N VAL A 39 4.27 -5.20 -1.67
CA VAL A 39 5.17 -4.83 -2.77
C VAL A 39 6.53 -4.42 -2.25
N LEU A 40 6.60 -3.59 -1.21
CA LEU A 40 7.86 -3.21 -0.57
C LEU A 40 8.62 -4.44 -0.09
N VAL A 41 7.98 -5.33 0.67
CA VAL A 41 8.61 -6.54 1.21
C VAL A 41 9.11 -7.44 0.07
N ALA A 42 8.28 -7.75 -0.93
CA ALA A 42 8.67 -8.59 -2.05
C ALA A 42 9.77 -7.95 -2.93
N ALA A 43 9.76 -6.62 -3.06
CA ALA A 43 10.80 -5.87 -3.73
C ALA A 43 12.07 -5.78 -2.88
N ALA A 44 12.01 -5.94 -1.56
CA ALA A 44 13.18 -5.95 -0.68
C ALA A 44 13.79 -7.35 -0.56
N SER A 45 12.96 -8.40 -0.66
CA SER A 45 13.36 -9.79 -0.45
C SER A 45 14.47 -10.26 -1.40
N PRO A 46 15.46 -11.01 -0.87
CA PRO A 46 16.46 -11.66 -1.69
C PRO A 46 15.81 -12.71 -2.60
N GLY A 47 16.46 -13.02 -3.71
CA GLY A 47 15.99 -14.03 -4.64
C GLY A 47 17.04 -14.35 -5.70
N PRO A 48 16.86 -15.42 -6.49
CA PRO A 48 17.80 -15.80 -7.53
C PRO A 48 18.08 -14.62 -8.48
N GLY A 49 19.35 -14.24 -8.62
CA GLY A 49 19.79 -13.15 -9.49
C GLY A 49 19.51 -11.73 -8.96
N ARG A 50 19.04 -11.57 -7.72
CA ARG A 50 18.94 -10.27 -7.05
C ARG A 50 20.07 -10.08 -6.05
N PRO A 51 20.68 -8.88 -5.99
CA PRO A 51 21.68 -8.60 -4.98
C PRO A 51 21.06 -8.62 -3.57
N PRO A 52 21.84 -8.95 -2.52
CA PRO A 52 21.39 -8.78 -1.15
C PRO A 52 21.02 -7.31 -0.93
N ARG A 53 19.86 -7.08 -0.31
CA ARG A 53 19.37 -5.72 -0.06
C ARG A 53 19.64 -5.33 1.37
N GLY A 54 20.32 -4.20 1.53
CA GLY A 54 20.57 -3.59 2.84
C GLY A 54 19.45 -2.65 3.28
N VAL A 55 19.67 -2.02 4.44
CA VAL A 55 18.76 -1.05 5.05
C VAL A 55 18.33 0.06 4.09
N ALA A 56 19.23 0.52 3.22
CA ALA A 56 18.96 1.56 2.22
C ALA A 56 17.77 1.22 1.30
N ALA A 57 17.60 -0.05 0.92
CA ALA A 57 16.48 -0.47 0.08
C ALA A 57 15.15 -0.47 0.83
N GLY A 58 15.17 -0.87 2.11
CA GLY A 58 14.00 -0.78 2.99
C GLY A 58 13.57 0.67 3.20
N LEU A 59 14.52 1.56 3.50
CA LEU A 59 14.26 3.00 3.66
C LEU A 59 13.72 3.63 2.37
N ALA A 60 14.31 3.32 1.22
CA ALA A 60 13.81 3.80 -0.07
C ALA A 60 12.36 3.34 -0.34
N GLY A 61 11.99 2.15 0.11
CA GLY A 61 10.62 1.65 0.05
C GLY A 61 9.67 2.40 0.98
N LEU A 62 10.07 2.62 2.23
CA LEU A 62 9.27 3.38 3.21
C LEU A 62 9.07 4.83 2.76
N ASP A 63 10.12 5.47 2.25
CA ASP A 63 10.05 6.80 1.66
C ASP A 63 9.12 6.82 0.44
N ALA A 64 9.12 5.75 -0.38
CA ALA A 64 8.21 5.64 -1.52
C ALA A 64 6.74 5.52 -1.09
N VAL A 65 6.45 4.78 -0.01
CA VAL A 65 5.12 4.69 0.57
C VAL A 65 4.72 6.05 1.14
N ALA A 66 5.60 6.69 1.90
CA ALA A 66 5.37 8.02 2.46
C ALA A 66 5.14 9.09 1.37
N ALA A 67 5.83 8.99 0.23
CA ALA A 67 5.65 9.90 -0.91
C ALA A 67 4.21 9.92 -1.44
N GLY A 68 3.42 8.87 -1.22
CA GLY A 68 1.99 8.85 -1.55
C GLY A 68 1.19 9.99 -0.90
N ARG A 69 1.65 10.53 0.24
CA ARG A 69 1.01 11.67 0.91
C ARG A 69 0.99 12.95 0.05
N ALA A 70 1.89 13.05 -0.92
CA ALA A 70 2.04 14.20 -1.81
C ALA A 70 1.40 13.96 -3.20
N PHE A 71 0.77 12.81 -3.44
CA PHE A 71 0.09 12.55 -4.71
C PHE A 71 -1.18 13.39 -4.81
N ASP A 72 -1.50 13.81 -6.04
CA ASP A 72 -2.74 14.49 -6.38
C ASP A 72 -3.89 13.48 -6.61
N SER A 73 -4.10 12.59 -5.64
CA SER A 73 -5.17 11.59 -5.64
C SER A 73 -5.67 11.42 -4.21
N ASP A 74 -6.95 11.66 -4.00
CA ASP A 74 -7.59 11.50 -2.69
C ASP A 74 -7.52 10.05 -2.21
N LEU A 75 -7.70 9.10 -3.14
CA LEU A 75 -7.54 7.69 -2.86
C LEU A 75 -6.14 7.35 -2.33
N VAL A 76 -5.08 7.80 -3.02
CA VAL A 76 -3.70 7.51 -2.59
C VAL A 76 -3.42 8.12 -1.22
N ARG A 77 -3.83 9.38 -1.00
CA ARG A 77 -3.67 10.05 0.30
C ARG A 77 -4.41 9.30 1.41
N ALA A 78 -5.64 8.84 1.15
CA ALA A 78 -6.42 8.08 2.12
C ALA A 78 -5.82 6.71 2.43
N VAL A 79 -5.28 6.00 1.44
CA VAL A 79 -4.58 4.72 1.63
C VAL A 79 -3.35 4.92 2.51
N VAL A 80 -2.53 5.93 2.24
CA VAL A 80 -1.35 6.25 3.05
C VAL A 80 -1.74 6.58 4.49
N ALA A 81 -2.76 7.42 4.68
CA ALA A 81 -3.25 7.76 6.02
C ALA A 81 -3.72 6.51 6.79
N ALA A 82 -4.40 5.58 6.12
CA ALA A 82 -4.85 4.33 6.73
C ALA A 82 -3.70 3.38 7.08
N ILE A 83 -2.65 3.31 6.25
CA ILE A 83 -1.44 2.53 6.55
C ILE A 83 -0.82 3.02 7.86
N TYR A 84 -0.64 4.33 8.03
CA TYR A 84 -0.06 4.88 9.26
C TYR A 84 -0.98 4.75 10.47
N ALA A 85 -2.29 4.99 10.32
CA ALA A 85 -3.24 4.82 11.42
C ALA A 85 -3.32 3.36 11.93
N ARG A 86 -3.08 2.37 11.06
CA ARG A 86 -3.00 0.95 11.44
C ARG A 86 -1.76 0.65 12.28
N HIS A 87 -0.64 1.34 12.02
CA HIS A 87 0.61 1.14 12.75
C HIS A 87 0.58 1.72 14.17
N ASP A 88 -0.30 2.68 14.46
CA ASP A 88 -0.50 3.21 15.82
C ASP A 88 -1.21 2.21 16.75
N GLY A 89 -1.86 1.17 16.20
CA GLY A 89 -2.42 0.05 16.95
C GLY A 89 -1.57 -1.20 16.77
N THR A 90 -1.06 -1.78 17.86
CA THR A 90 -0.21 -2.98 17.84
C THR A 90 -0.93 -4.17 17.19
N THR A 91 -0.80 -4.30 15.87
CA THR A 91 -1.17 -5.50 15.12
C THR A 91 0.11 -5.99 14.47
N GLU A 92 0.67 -7.07 15.00
CA GLU A 92 1.80 -7.75 14.37
C GLU A 92 1.38 -8.10 12.94
N ARG A 93 2.14 -7.57 11.97
CA ARG A 93 1.97 -7.93 10.58
C ARG A 93 2.40 -9.38 10.48
N ASP A 94 1.46 -10.26 10.15
CA ASP A 94 1.76 -11.66 9.86
C ASP A 94 2.85 -11.66 8.79
N GLU A 95 4.10 -11.96 9.19
CA GLU A 95 5.31 -11.95 8.37
C GLU A 95 5.30 -13.14 7.39
N ARG A 96 4.15 -13.37 6.76
CA ARG A 96 4.08 -14.24 5.60
C ARG A 96 4.87 -13.59 4.50
N LEU A 97 6.08 -14.11 4.30
CA LEU A 97 6.89 -13.94 3.12
C LEU A 97 5.93 -13.96 1.92
N THR A 98 5.70 -12.80 1.31
CA THR A 98 4.69 -12.71 0.25
C THR A 98 5.21 -13.50 -0.94
N ASP A 99 4.58 -14.64 -1.23
CA ASP A 99 4.83 -15.36 -2.49
C ASP A 99 4.54 -14.39 -3.64
N LEU A 100 5.45 -14.33 -4.61
CA LEU A 100 5.30 -13.50 -5.80
C LEU A 100 3.98 -13.83 -6.53
N VAL A 101 3.55 -15.09 -6.55
CA VAL A 101 2.28 -15.48 -7.16
C VAL A 101 1.10 -14.80 -6.46
N ASP A 102 1.07 -14.85 -5.14
CA ASP A 102 0.04 -14.22 -4.31
C ASP A 102 0.08 -12.69 -4.42
N LEU A 103 1.27 -12.10 -4.49
CA LEU A 103 1.43 -10.66 -4.72
C LEU A 103 0.80 -10.24 -6.04
N LEU A 104 1.12 -10.95 -7.13
CA LEU A 104 0.59 -10.63 -8.46
C LEU A 104 -0.92 -10.90 -8.53
N ALA A 105 -1.43 -11.89 -7.79
CA ALA A 105 -2.86 -12.12 -7.66
C ALA A 105 -3.56 -10.97 -6.91
N ALA A 106 -2.97 -10.51 -5.80
CA ALA A 106 -3.45 -9.38 -5.02
C ALA A 106 -3.43 -8.07 -5.84
N ALA A 107 -2.36 -7.83 -6.60
CA ALA A 107 -2.27 -6.68 -7.51
C ALA A 107 -3.41 -6.68 -8.54
N ARG A 108 -3.66 -7.81 -9.22
CA ARG A 108 -4.79 -7.93 -10.16
C ARG A 108 -6.14 -7.78 -9.47
N ALA A 109 -6.28 -8.28 -8.24
CA ALA A 109 -7.49 -8.10 -7.45
C ALA A 109 -7.73 -6.62 -7.12
N ALA A 110 -6.70 -5.89 -6.71
CA ALA A 110 -6.76 -4.45 -6.48
C ALA A 110 -7.18 -3.70 -7.75
N VAL A 111 -6.59 -4.00 -8.91
CA VAL A 111 -7.01 -3.40 -10.19
C VAL A 111 -8.49 -3.65 -10.48
N ARG A 112 -9.00 -4.86 -10.23
CA ARG A 112 -10.42 -5.19 -10.42
C ARG A 112 -11.34 -4.45 -9.44
N VAL A 113 -10.88 -4.14 -8.23
CA VAL A 113 -11.61 -3.34 -7.25
C VAL A 113 -11.64 -1.88 -7.71
N LEU A 114 -10.48 -1.32 -8.06
CA LEU A 114 -10.33 0.07 -8.51
C LEU A 114 -11.17 0.34 -9.76
N ARG A 115 -11.14 -0.54 -10.76
CA ARG A 115 -11.98 -0.41 -11.97
C ARG A 115 -13.48 -0.38 -11.68
N ARG A 116 -13.92 -0.94 -10.56
CA ARG A 116 -15.34 -1.00 -10.18
C ARG A 116 -15.77 0.16 -9.28
N ARG A 117 -14.86 0.75 -8.50
CA ARG A 117 -15.18 1.65 -7.39
C ARG A 117 -14.56 3.04 -7.50
N ALA A 118 -13.38 3.15 -8.12
CA ALA A 118 -12.64 4.40 -8.25
C ALA A 118 -12.91 5.05 -9.61
N ASP A 119 -12.80 6.37 -9.68
CA ASP A 119 -12.69 7.03 -10.98
C ASP A 119 -11.37 6.63 -11.67
N PRO A 120 -11.28 6.79 -13.00
CA PRO A 120 -10.09 6.37 -13.75
C PRO A 120 -8.78 7.06 -13.33
N ALA A 121 -8.84 8.31 -12.84
CA ALA A 121 -7.65 9.05 -12.44
C ALA A 121 -7.10 8.54 -11.12
N ASP A 122 -7.95 8.36 -10.10
CA ASP A 122 -7.55 7.76 -8.82
C ASP A 122 -7.06 6.32 -8.98
N SER A 123 -7.73 5.53 -9.85
CA SER A 123 -7.29 4.19 -10.20
C SER A 123 -5.89 4.18 -10.85
N ALA A 124 -5.62 5.09 -11.79
CA ALA A 124 -4.30 5.21 -12.41
C ALA A 124 -3.24 5.67 -11.41
N ALA A 125 -3.54 6.68 -10.60
CA ALA A 125 -2.63 7.24 -9.60
C ALA A 125 -2.23 6.17 -8.56
N TYR A 126 -3.19 5.39 -8.05
CA TYR A 126 -2.89 4.30 -7.13
C TYR A 126 -1.96 3.25 -7.74
N ARG A 127 -2.24 2.80 -8.98
CA ARG A 127 -1.45 1.76 -9.64
C ARG A 127 -0.02 2.23 -9.90
N GLN A 128 0.14 3.46 -10.40
CA GLN A 128 1.46 4.07 -10.62
C GLN A 128 2.21 4.27 -9.30
N TRP A 129 1.54 4.72 -8.24
CA TRP A 129 2.15 4.87 -6.93
C TRP A 129 2.68 3.53 -6.40
N VAL A 130 1.89 2.46 -6.46
CA VAL A 130 2.30 1.12 -6.02
C VAL A 130 3.49 0.59 -6.83
N GLU A 131 3.49 0.75 -8.16
CA GLU A 131 4.66 0.39 -8.99
C GLU A 131 5.90 1.20 -8.57
N SER A 132 5.72 2.51 -8.30
CA SER A 132 6.81 3.39 -7.90
C SER A 132 7.48 2.99 -6.59
N VAL A 133 6.76 2.31 -5.68
CA VAL A 133 7.33 1.71 -4.46
C VAL A 133 8.35 0.65 -4.82
N ALA A 134 7.96 -0.33 -5.65
CA ALA A 134 8.88 -1.36 -6.13
C ALA A 134 10.09 -0.75 -6.88
N ALA A 135 9.83 0.21 -7.77
CA ALA A 135 10.87 0.82 -8.58
C ALA A 135 11.93 1.58 -7.76
N ARG A 136 11.55 2.17 -6.62
CA ARG A 136 12.51 2.83 -5.71
C ARG A 136 13.32 1.81 -4.91
N VAL A 137 12.69 0.74 -4.42
CA VAL A 137 13.40 -0.35 -3.73
C VAL A 137 14.41 -1.03 -4.66
N CYS A 138 14.03 -1.34 -5.90
CA CYS A 138 14.92 -1.98 -6.88
C CYS A 138 16.12 -1.09 -7.28
N ARG A 139 15.98 0.23 -7.25
CA ARG A 139 17.07 1.18 -7.60
C ARG A 139 17.95 1.55 -6.41
N ALA A 140 17.52 1.27 -5.18
CA ALA A 140 18.26 1.66 -4.00
C ALA A 140 19.66 1.01 -3.96
N GLY A 141 20.69 1.84 -3.86
CA GLY A 141 22.08 1.40 -3.80
C GLY A 141 22.63 0.82 -5.11
N GLN A 142 21.92 1.00 -6.23
CA GLN A 142 22.35 0.51 -7.54
C GLN A 142 22.27 1.62 -8.60
N THR A 143 23.27 1.71 -9.48
CA THR A 143 23.24 2.64 -10.62
C THR A 143 22.20 2.23 -11.66
N ALA A 144 21.90 0.93 -11.76
CA ALA A 144 20.87 0.36 -12.63
C ALA A 144 20.21 -0.86 -11.98
N PRO A 145 18.91 -1.11 -12.21
CA PRO A 145 18.23 -2.31 -11.71
C PRO A 145 18.82 -3.58 -12.33
N SER A 146 18.92 -4.65 -11.55
CA SER A 146 19.36 -5.95 -12.05
C SER A 146 18.34 -6.55 -13.05
N PRO A 147 18.73 -7.49 -13.93
CA PRO A 147 17.78 -8.16 -14.81
C PRO A 147 16.61 -8.84 -14.06
N ALA A 148 16.86 -9.33 -12.84
CA ALA A 148 15.84 -9.89 -11.98
C ALA A 148 14.87 -8.83 -11.43
N ASP A 149 15.37 -7.61 -11.15
CA ASP A 149 14.55 -6.46 -10.77
C ASP A 149 13.68 -6.01 -11.94
N THR A 150 14.24 -5.90 -13.15
CA THR A 150 13.48 -5.54 -14.35
C THR A 150 12.35 -6.54 -14.60
N ARG A 151 12.63 -7.85 -14.57
CA ARG A 151 11.58 -8.88 -14.72
C ARG A 151 10.49 -8.80 -13.66
N PHE A 152 10.86 -8.43 -12.43
CA PHE A 152 9.89 -8.23 -11.35
C PHE A 152 9.00 -7.02 -11.59
N LEU A 153 9.60 -5.88 -11.95
CA LEU A 153 8.87 -4.66 -12.29
C LEU A 153 7.96 -4.87 -13.50
N ASP A 154 8.41 -5.61 -14.52
CA ASP A 154 7.60 -5.95 -15.68
C ASP A 154 6.37 -6.78 -15.30
N ARG A 155 6.56 -7.82 -14.46
CA ARG A 155 5.45 -8.67 -13.98
C ARG A 155 4.48 -7.88 -13.10
N LEU A 156 5.01 -7.03 -12.20
CA LEU A 156 4.20 -6.18 -11.35
C LEU A 156 3.41 -5.17 -12.18
N GLY A 157 4.05 -4.51 -13.14
CA GLY A 157 3.42 -3.57 -14.07
C GLY A 157 2.30 -4.23 -14.88
N GLY A 158 2.51 -5.45 -15.38
CA GLY A 158 1.45 -6.22 -16.05
C GLY A 158 0.31 -6.61 -15.11
N ALA A 159 0.59 -6.95 -13.86
CA ALA A 159 -0.45 -7.25 -12.87
C ALA A 159 -1.22 -6.00 -12.41
N LEU A 160 -0.58 -4.83 -12.45
CA LEU A 160 -1.16 -3.51 -12.21
C LEU A 160 -1.79 -2.90 -13.46
N ASP A 161 -1.74 -3.58 -14.61
CA ASP A 161 -2.32 -3.09 -15.87
C ASP A 161 -1.75 -1.70 -16.28
N LEU A 162 -0.43 -1.55 -16.13
CA LEU A 162 0.33 -0.36 -16.52
C LEU A 162 1.12 -0.57 -17.82
N ARG A 163 1.04 -1.76 -18.41
CA ARG A 163 1.76 -2.20 -19.60
C ARG A 163 0.89 -3.04 -20.50
#